data_AF-A0A3A0DDD9-F1
#
_entry.id   AF-A0A3A0DDD9-F1
#
_cell.length_a   1.000
_cell.length_b   1.000
_cell.length_c   1.000
_cell.angle_alpha   90.00
_cell.angle_beta   90.00
_cell.angle_gamma   90.00
#
_symmetry.space_group_name_H-M   'P 1'
#
loop_
_entity.id
_entity.type
_entity.pdbx_description
1 polymer ?
#
loop_
_entity_poly.entity_id
_entity_poly.type
_entity_poly.pdbx_seq_one_letter_code
_entity_poly.pdbx_strand_id
1 'polypeptide(L)'
;MDPKLWKPENYLKFLDERRKLLAEAANEFLMRLSAGSIPLAVSPEEIQIVERAAASVPGGIDDDEEEARLIRCNIWATKHGLPAGELSYELVDEKTGDVRAILDLAWPQGLQEGLSQPVAVLLGEGQDAEEAASQAGFRFFTSPRAFRNYVEQEIIGEDHLEPVTE
;
A
#
# COMPACT_ATOMS: atom_id res chain seq x y z
N MET A 1 -36.84 3.59 -29.30
CA MET A 1 -36.39 4.84 -29.94
C MET A 1 -36.58 4.71 -31.45
N ASP A 2 -37.05 5.74 -32.15
CA ASP A 2 -37.26 5.70 -33.60
C ASP A 2 -35.91 5.69 -34.36
N PRO A 3 -35.59 4.64 -35.15
CA PRO A 3 -34.34 4.54 -35.91
C PRO A 3 -34.12 5.67 -36.93
N LYS A 4 -35.20 6.37 -37.34
CA LYS A 4 -35.11 7.50 -38.29
C LYS A 4 -34.38 8.73 -37.71
N LEU A 5 -34.21 8.79 -36.39
CA LEU A 5 -33.52 9.87 -35.69
C LEU A 5 -32.00 9.68 -35.63
N TRP A 6 -31.47 8.52 -36.04
CA TRP A 6 -30.04 8.21 -35.96
C TRP A 6 -29.20 8.82 -37.09
N LYS A 7 -29.80 9.71 -37.90
CA LYS A 7 -29.12 10.41 -38.97
C LYS A 7 -28.57 11.77 -38.49
N PRO A 8 -27.41 12.22 -39.00
CA PRO A 8 -26.79 13.46 -38.57
C PRO A 8 -27.68 14.69 -38.77
N GLU A 9 -28.56 14.70 -39.80
CA GLU A 9 -29.48 15.82 -40.05
C GLU A 9 -30.59 15.94 -38.98
N ASN A 10 -30.86 14.86 -38.23
CA ASN A 10 -31.89 14.79 -37.19
C ASN A 10 -31.30 14.85 -35.77
N TYR A 11 -30.00 15.18 -35.63
CA TYR A 11 -29.28 15.13 -34.35
C TYR A 11 -29.95 15.93 -33.22
N LEU A 12 -30.46 17.12 -33.49
CA LEU A 12 -31.16 17.93 -32.49
C LEU A 12 -32.46 17.27 -32.00
N LYS A 13 -33.20 16.63 -32.91
CA LYS A 13 -34.42 15.88 -32.57
C LYS A 13 -34.08 14.60 -31.80
N PHE A 14 -32.98 13.94 -32.14
CA PHE A 14 -32.44 12.80 -31.40
C PHE A 14 -32.08 13.18 -29.96
N LEU A 15 -31.43 14.33 -29.73
CA LEU A 15 -31.09 14.80 -28.39
C LEU A 15 -32.34 15.13 -27.55
N ASP A 16 -33.40 15.65 -28.17
CA ASP A 16 -34.67 15.91 -27.50
C ASP A 16 -35.36 14.61 -27.06
N GLU A 17 -35.48 13.65 -27.97
CA GLU A 17 -36.07 12.34 -27.69
C GLU A 17 -35.24 11.54 -26.68
N ARG A 18 -33.91 11.59 -26.78
CA ARG A 18 -33.02 10.97 -25.78
C ARG A 18 -33.22 11.59 -24.39
N ARG A 19 -33.34 12.91 -24.29
CA ARG A 19 -33.58 13.57 -23.00
C ARG A 19 -34.93 13.17 -22.40
N LYS A 20 -35.98 13.08 -23.21
CA LYS A 20 -37.30 12.61 -22.75
C LYS A 20 -37.23 11.19 -22.20
N LEU A 21 -36.59 10.27 -22.94
CA LEU A 21 -36.43 8.88 -22.51
C LEU A 21 -35.62 8.76 -21.21
N LEU A 22 -34.54 9.54 -21.08
CA LEU A 22 -33.74 9.54 -19.84
C LEU A 22 -34.51 10.12 -18.65
N ALA A 23 -35.28 11.18 -18.87
CA ALA A 23 -36.11 11.76 -17.82
C ALA A 23 -37.22 10.80 -17.38
N GLU A 24 -37.86 10.10 -18.32
CA GLU A 24 -38.87 9.09 -18.04
C GLU A 24 -38.30 7.92 -17.23
N ALA A 25 -37.17 7.35 -17.64
CA ALA A 25 -36.50 6.28 -16.91
C ALA A 25 -36.04 6.71 -15.50
N ALA A 26 -35.54 7.94 -15.35
CA ALA A 26 -35.16 8.49 -14.04
C ALA A 26 -36.38 8.65 -13.13
N ASN A 27 -37.50 9.16 -13.66
CA ASN A 27 -38.74 9.30 -12.91
C ASN A 27 -39.31 7.93 -12.50
N GLU A 28 -39.29 6.94 -13.39
CA GLU A 28 -39.69 5.56 -13.07
C GLU A 28 -38.83 4.99 -11.94
N PHE A 29 -37.51 5.17 -12.00
CA PHE A 29 -36.59 4.73 -10.95
C PHE A 29 -36.87 5.42 -9.60
N LEU A 30 -37.06 6.74 -9.59
CA LEU A 30 -37.40 7.50 -8.38
C LEU A 30 -38.76 7.08 -7.80
N MET A 31 -39.75 6.81 -8.66
CA MET A 31 -41.04 6.28 -8.22
C MET A 31 -40.89 4.90 -7.59
N ARG A 32 -40.07 4.01 -8.16
CA ARG A 32 -39.77 2.70 -7.58
C ARG A 32 -39.09 2.80 -6.21
N LEU A 33 -38.14 3.73 -6.05
CA LEU A 33 -37.54 4.03 -4.74
C LEU A 33 -38.59 4.52 -3.74
N SER A 34 -39.45 5.46 -4.14
CA SER A 34 -40.52 5.98 -3.26
C SER A 34 -41.56 4.92 -2.87
N ALA A 35 -41.82 3.96 -3.76
CA ALA A 35 -42.75 2.86 -3.53
C ALA A 35 -42.13 1.71 -2.71
N GLY A 36 -40.85 1.81 -2.33
CA GLY A 36 -40.12 0.76 -1.61
C GLY A 36 -39.95 -0.54 -2.41
N SER A 37 -40.25 -0.53 -3.71
CA SER A 37 -40.10 -1.68 -4.61
C SER A 37 -38.79 -1.58 -5.37
N ILE A 38 -37.70 -1.71 -4.62
CA ILE A 38 -36.40 -2.06 -5.20
C ILE A 38 -36.48 -3.57 -5.45
N PRO A 39 -36.27 -4.08 -6.68
CA PRO A 39 -35.99 -5.49 -6.85
C PRO A 39 -34.83 -5.80 -5.91
N LEU A 40 -34.97 -6.88 -5.11
CA LEU A 40 -33.86 -7.37 -4.32
C LEU A 40 -32.61 -7.36 -5.20
N ALA A 41 -31.52 -6.88 -4.57
CA ALA A 41 -30.17 -6.85 -5.07
C ALA A 41 -29.94 -7.88 -6.18
N VAL A 42 -29.35 -7.40 -7.28
CA VAL A 42 -28.53 -8.21 -8.19
C VAL A 42 -27.94 -9.35 -7.37
N SER A 43 -28.26 -10.61 -7.72
CA SER A 43 -27.75 -11.74 -6.95
C SER A 43 -26.23 -11.56 -6.86
N PRO A 44 -25.58 -11.80 -5.70
CA PRO A 44 -24.12 -11.74 -5.60
C PRO A 44 -23.41 -12.51 -6.73
N GLU A 45 -24.09 -13.49 -7.31
CA GLU A 45 -23.67 -14.30 -8.45
C GLU A 45 -23.50 -13.54 -9.77
N GLU A 46 -24.20 -12.42 -9.98
CA GLU A 46 -24.09 -11.58 -11.19
C GLU A 46 -23.05 -10.45 -11.03
N ILE A 47 -22.61 -10.18 -9.79
CA ILE A 47 -21.46 -9.33 -9.55
C ILE A 47 -20.23 -10.19 -9.82
N GLN A 48 -19.68 -10.11 -11.05
CA GLN A 48 -18.32 -10.55 -11.30
C GLN A 48 -17.36 -9.61 -10.55
N ILE A 49 -17.27 -9.81 -9.23
CA ILE A 49 -16.11 -9.40 -8.47
C ILE A 49 -15.00 -10.21 -9.12
N VAL A 50 -14.12 -9.56 -9.89
CA VAL A 50 -12.83 -10.16 -10.20
C VAL A 50 -12.17 -10.30 -8.84
N GLU A 51 -12.35 -11.47 -8.21
CA GLU A 51 -11.56 -11.91 -7.08
C GLU A 51 -10.13 -11.89 -7.60
N ARG A 52 -9.45 -10.75 -7.45
CA ARG A 52 -8.01 -10.74 -7.41
C ARG A 52 -7.74 -11.64 -6.23
N ALA A 53 -7.35 -12.88 -6.51
CA ALA A 53 -6.90 -13.81 -5.48
C ALA A 53 -5.98 -12.98 -4.60
N ALA A 54 -6.40 -12.76 -3.35
CA ALA A 54 -5.55 -12.11 -2.38
C ALA A 54 -4.39 -13.09 -2.20
N ALA A 55 -3.36 -12.93 -3.03
CA ALA A 55 -2.09 -13.55 -2.80
C ALA A 55 -1.76 -13.15 -1.37
N SER A 56 -1.59 -14.13 -0.50
CA SER A 56 -1.15 -13.90 0.87
C SER A 56 0.18 -13.17 0.75
N VAL A 57 0.16 -11.85 0.91
CA VAL A 57 1.37 -11.04 0.82
C VAL A 57 2.16 -11.36 2.09
N PRO A 58 3.42 -11.79 1.97
CA PRO A 58 4.22 -12.14 3.13
C PRO A 58 4.52 -10.88 3.95
N GLY A 59 4.29 -11.01 5.25
CA GLY A 59 4.63 -10.05 6.30
C GLY A 59 3.62 -8.97 6.62
N GLY A 60 4.04 -8.08 7.53
CA GLY A 60 3.22 -7.06 8.17
C GLY A 60 3.10 -7.29 9.67
N ILE A 61 2.60 -6.27 10.36
CA ILE A 61 2.53 -6.25 11.82
C ILE A 61 1.39 -7.18 12.29
N ASP A 62 1.74 -8.21 13.06
CA ASP A 62 0.81 -9.26 13.48
C ASP A 62 -0.07 -8.82 14.66
N ASP A 63 0.46 -8.00 15.58
CA ASP A 63 -0.25 -7.57 16.78
C ASP A 63 0.13 -6.17 17.31
N ASP A 64 -0.70 -5.63 18.22
CA ASP A 64 -0.52 -4.32 18.86
C ASP A 64 0.80 -4.23 19.67
N GLU A 65 1.31 -5.34 20.21
CA GLU A 65 2.53 -5.36 21.00
C GLU A 65 3.76 -5.18 20.10
N GLU A 66 3.74 -5.83 18.95
CA GLU A 66 4.70 -5.70 17.88
C GLU A 66 4.70 -4.27 17.32
N GLU A 67 3.53 -3.71 17.00
CA GLU A 67 3.39 -2.33 16.56
C GLU A 67 4.04 -1.37 17.57
N ALA A 68 3.74 -1.56 18.86
CA ALA A 68 4.32 -0.74 19.92
C ALA A 68 5.85 -0.89 20.01
N ARG A 69 6.42 -2.07 19.71
CA ARG A 69 7.87 -2.28 19.66
C ARG A 69 8.51 -1.53 18.49
N LEU A 70 7.87 -1.54 17.32
CA LEU A 70 8.34 -0.84 16.12
C LEU A 70 8.26 0.68 16.30
N ILE A 71 7.16 1.19 16.85
CA ILE A 71 7.00 2.61 17.21
C ILE A 71 8.10 3.03 18.18
N ARG A 72 8.40 2.23 19.22
CA ARG A 72 9.51 2.52 20.15
C ARG A 72 10.87 2.53 19.44
N CYS A 73 11.06 1.67 18.44
CA CYS A 73 12.26 1.66 17.61
C CYS A 73 12.38 2.94 16.78
N ASN A 74 11.30 3.36 16.13
CA ASN A 74 11.24 4.56 15.30
C ASN A 74 11.47 5.84 16.12
N ILE A 75 10.84 5.95 17.30
CA ILE A 75 11.08 7.06 18.23
C ILE A 75 12.55 7.10 18.68
N TRP A 76 13.16 5.93 18.93
CA TRP A 76 14.58 5.87 19.29
C TRP A 76 15.47 6.37 18.14
N ALA A 77 15.22 5.94 16.90
CA ALA A 77 15.98 6.41 15.73
C ALA A 77 15.89 7.94 15.59
N THR A 78 14.68 8.49 15.69
CA THR A 78 14.44 9.95 15.63
C THR A 78 15.19 10.71 16.74
N LYS A 79 15.23 10.16 17.96
CA LYS A 79 15.98 10.77 19.08
C LYS A 79 17.48 10.78 18.87
N HIS A 80 18.02 9.83 18.09
CA HIS A 80 19.42 9.76 17.72
C HIS A 80 19.75 10.56 16.45
N GLY A 81 18.82 11.39 15.95
CA GLY A 81 19.04 12.27 14.81
C GLY A 81 18.86 11.60 13.44
N LEU A 82 18.30 10.38 13.42
CA LEU A 82 18.00 9.66 12.19
C LEU A 82 16.59 10.01 11.68
N PRO A 83 16.30 9.85 10.37
CA PRO A 83 14.96 10.00 9.83
C PRO A 83 13.98 9.02 10.47
N ALA A 84 12.71 9.41 10.53
CA ALA A 84 11.64 8.51 10.94
C ALA A 84 11.43 7.44 9.86
N GLY A 85 11.29 6.19 10.27
CA GLY A 85 10.97 5.08 9.38
C GLY A 85 9.47 5.00 9.07
N GLU A 86 9.15 4.33 7.98
CA GLU A 86 7.78 4.06 7.51
C GLU A 86 7.30 2.71 8.06
N LEU A 87 6.18 2.71 8.79
CA LEU A 87 5.56 1.48 9.29
C LEU A 87 4.74 0.80 8.19
N SER A 88 4.70 -0.53 8.19
CA SER A 88 3.93 -1.34 7.24
C SER A 88 4.21 -0.94 5.79
N TYR A 89 5.49 -0.82 5.45
CA TYR A 89 5.94 -0.39 4.13
C TYR A 89 5.68 -1.47 3.09
N GLU A 90 4.90 -1.14 2.06
CA GLU A 90 4.62 -2.05 0.96
C GLU A 90 5.79 -2.11 -0.02
N LEU A 91 6.41 -3.28 -0.13
CA LEU A 91 7.44 -3.53 -1.12
C LEU A 91 6.78 -3.91 -2.45
N VAL A 92 6.75 -2.99 -3.40
CA VAL A 92 6.11 -3.17 -4.71
C VAL A 92 7.13 -3.52 -5.79
N ASP A 93 6.78 -4.46 -6.68
CA ASP A 93 7.54 -4.70 -7.91
C ASP A 93 7.31 -3.57 -8.92
N GLU A 94 8.35 -2.83 -9.28
CA GLU A 94 8.24 -1.70 -10.22
C GLU A 94 7.75 -2.10 -11.63
N LYS A 95 7.92 -3.37 -12.04
CA LYS A 95 7.56 -3.84 -13.38
C LYS A 95 6.11 -4.29 -13.46
N THR A 96 5.60 -4.96 -12.43
CA THR A 96 4.23 -5.50 -12.43
C THR A 96 3.25 -4.66 -11.61
N GLY A 97 3.75 -3.86 -10.67
CA GLY A 97 2.94 -3.13 -9.70
C GLY A 97 2.34 -4.02 -8.61
N ASP A 98 2.80 -5.27 -8.47
CA ASP A 98 2.33 -6.18 -7.44
C ASP A 98 3.12 -6.00 -6.14
N VAL A 99 2.43 -6.11 -5.00
CA VAL A 99 3.07 -6.10 -3.68
C VAL A 99 3.76 -7.44 -3.47
N ARG A 100 5.08 -7.40 -3.29
CA ARG A 100 5.93 -8.58 -3.05
C ARG A 100 5.96 -8.98 -1.57
N ALA A 101 6.01 -8.00 -0.68
CA ALA A 101 6.02 -8.21 0.77
C ALA A 101 5.59 -6.92 1.48
N ILE A 102 5.19 -7.02 2.74
CA ILE A 102 5.00 -5.87 3.64
C ILE A 102 6.13 -5.91 4.66
N LEU A 103 6.85 -4.80 4.81
CA LEU A 103 7.94 -4.65 5.76
C LEU A 103 7.44 -3.88 6.98
N ASP A 104 7.71 -4.36 8.19
CA ASP A 104 7.13 -3.77 9.40
C ASP A 104 7.58 -2.35 9.67
N LEU A 105 8.88 -2.07 9.50
CA LEU A 105 9.46 -0.74 9.60
C LEU A 105 10.60 -0.59 8.59
N ALA A 106 10.48 0.35 7.66
CA ALA A 106 11.45 0.55 6.59
C ALA A 106 11.99 1.99 6.52
N TRP A 107 13.22 2.11 6.05
CA TRP A 107 13.87 3.34 5.61
C TRP A 107 14.27 3.16 4.14
N PRO A 108 13.37 3.44 3.19
CA PRO A 108 13.60 3.20 1.76
C PRO A 108 14.79 3.99 1.20
N GLN A 109 15.06 5.18 1.75
CA GLN A 109 16.20 6.02 1.37
C GLN A 109 17.44 5.79 2.24
N GLY A 110 17.41 4.76 3.09
CA GLY A 110 18.41 4.52 4.12
C GLY A 110 18.29 5.47 5.32
N LEU A 111 19.13 5.23 6.32
CA LEU A 111 19.20 6.02 7.55
C LEU A 111 19.96 7.34 7.36
N GLN A 112 20.90 7.38 6.43
CA GLN A 112 21.52 8.59 5.89
C GLN A 112 21.12 8.66 4.42
N GLU A 113 20.19 9.56 4.10
CA GLU A 113 19.62 9.68 2.76
C GLU A 113 20.71 9.77 1.68
N GLY A 114 20.74 8.78 0.79
CA GLY A 114 21.70 8.70 -0.33
C GLY A 114 23.14 8.28 0.04
N LEU A 115 23.45 8.06 1.33
CA LEU A 115 24.77 7.62 1.80
C LEU A 115 24.75 6.21 2.40
N SER A 116 23.61 5.80 2.94
CA SER A 116 23.39 4.44 3.44
C SER A 116 22.41 3.70 2.53
N GLN A 117 22.58 2.38 2.45
CA GLN A 117 21.62 1.52 1.77
C GLN A 117 20.26 1.49 2.50
N PRO A 118 19.17 1.11 1.81
CA PRO A 118 17.86 0.96 2.44
C PRO A 118 17.90 -0.05 3.60
N VAL A 119 17.18 0.26 4.68
CA VAL A 119 17.17 -0.57 5.90
C VAL A 119 15.73 -0.94 6.26
N ALA A 120 15.52 -2.17 6.71
CA ALA A 120 14.23 -2.61 7.24
C ALA A 120 14.40 -3.34 8.58
N VAL A 121 13.38 -3.30 9.42
CA VAL A 121 13.25 -4.11 10.63
C VAL A 121 12.01 -4.96 10.45
N LEU A 122 12.18 -6.28 10.58
CA LEU A 122 11.17 -7.31 10.37
C LEU A 122 11.05 -8.14 11.65
N LEU A 123 9.91 -8.21 12.32
CA LEU A 123 9.79 -8.82 13.65
C LEU A 123 9.00 -10.13 13.62
N GLY A 124 9.72 -11.25 13.60
CA GLY A 124 9.08 -12.57 13.62
C GLY A 124 8.57 -13.02 12.24
N GLU A 125 9.02 -12.33 11.20
CA GLU A 125 8.64 -12.58 9.83
C GLU A 125 9.09 -13.93 9.28
N GLY A 126 8.31 -14.44 8.31
CA GLY A 126 8.66 -15.63 7.55
C GLY A 126 9.84 -15.38 6.61
N GLN A 127 10.54 -16.46 6.23
CA GLN A 127 11.69 -16.40 5.31
C GLN A 127 11.35 -15.72 3.98
N ASP A 128 10.08 -15.79 3.54
CA ASP A 128 9.60 -15.16 2.31
C ASP A 128 9.70 -13.62 2.34
N ALA A 129 9.37 -12.97 3.48
CA ALA A 129 9.47 -11.51 3.62
C ALA A 129 10.93 -11.05 3.71
N GLU A 130 11.78 -11.83 4.41
CA GLU A 130 13.22 -11.58 4.50
C GLU A 130 13.91 -11.67 3.12
N GLU A 131 13.56 -12.70 2.33
CA GLU A 131 14.06 -12.88 0.97
C GLU A 131 13.60 -11.76 0.04
N ALA A 132 12.33 -11.34 0.15
CA ALA A 132 11.81 -10.23 -0.64
C ALA A 132 12.54 -8.91 -0.33
N ALA A 133 12.76 -8.60 0.95
CA ALA A 133 13.52 -7.43 1.38
C ALA A 133 14.96 -7.45 0.84
N SER A 134 15.64 -8.59 0.97
CA SER A 134 17.00 -8.79 0.47
C SER A 134 17.10 -8.60 -1.04
N GLN A 135 16.16 -9.17 -1.81
CA GLN A 135 16.09 -9.02 -3.27
C GLN A 135 15.84 -7.58 -3.70
N ALA A 136 15.13 -6.80 -2.90
CA ALA A 136 14.92 -5.37 -3.11
C ALA A 136 16.10 -4.49 -2.67
N GLY A 137 17.18 -5.09 -2.15
CA GLY A 137 18.37 -4.38 -1.72
C GLY A 137 18.26 -3.76 -0.32
N PHE A 138 17.24 -4.13 0.46
CA PHE A 138 17.14 -3.73 1.86
C PHE A 138 18.05 -4.59 2.73
N ARG A 139 18.76 -3.93 3.65
CA ARG A 139 19.35 -4.63 4.80
C ARG A 139 18.29 -4.76 5.88
N PHE A 140 17.83 -5.99 6.09
CA PHE A 140 16.81 -6.28 7.08
C PHE A 140 17.43 -6.71 8.43
N PHE A 141 16.69 -6.49 9.51
CA PHE A 141 17.04 -6.94 10.86
C PHE A 141 15.84 -7.61 11.52
N THR A 142 16.06 -8.79 12.09
CA THR A 142 15.00 -9.57 12.75
C THR A 142 14.71 -9.14 14.19
N SER A 143 15.45 -8.15 14.69
CA SER A 143 15.23 -7.62 16.04
C SER A 143 15.57 -6.13 16.13
N PRO A 144 14.85 -5.36 16.96
CA PRO A 144 15.16 -3.95 17.16
C PRO A 144 16.53 -3.74 17.80
N ARG A 145 17.03 -4.73 18.55
CA ARG A 145 18.34 -4.68 19.20
C ARG A 145 19.48 -4.80 18.17
N ALA A 146 19.35 -5.71 17.20
CA ALA A 146 20.33 -5.84 16.13
C ALA A 146 20.40 -4.56 15.28
N PHE A 147 19.25 -3.96 14.98
CA PHE A 147 19.17 -2.67 14.29
C PHE A 147 19.90 -1.56 15.07
N ARG A 148 19.65 -1.42 16.38
CA ARG A 148 20.31 -0.39 17.21
C ARG A 148 21.83 -0.55 17.23
N ASN A 149 22.32 -1.78 17.40
CA ASN A 149 23.76 -2.05 17.37
C ASN A 149 24.39 -1.64 16.03
N TYR A 150 23.73 -1.95 14.91
CA TYR A 150 24.18 -1.52 13.58
C TYR A 150 24.23 0.00 13.46
N VAL A 151 23.18 0.69 13.92
CA VAL A 151 23.12 2.14 13.93
C VAL A 151 24.28 2.75 14.73
N GLU A 152 24.53 2.25 15.94
CA GLU A 152 25.59 2.78 16.80
C GLU A 152 26.99 2.55 16.22
N GLN A 153 27.25 1.37 15.63
CA GLN A 153 28.58 1.02 15.12
C GLN A 153 28.89 1.60 13.73
N GLU A 154 27.93 1.54 12.80
CA GLU A 154 28.18 1.78 11.38
C GLU A 154 27.62 3.13 10.90
N ILE A 155 26.60 3.67 11.57
CA ILE A 155 25.92 4.90 11.13
C ILE A 155 26.32 6.11 11.97
N ILE A 156 26.28 5.97 13.30
CA ILE A 156 26.65 7.05 14.22
C ILE A 156 28.16 7.09 14.37
N GLY A 157 28.83 5.93 14.37
CA GLY A 157 30.27 5.83 14.46
C GLY A 157 30.81 6.51 15.71
N GLU A 158 30.88 5.80 16.84
CA GLU A 158 31.96 6.13 17.76
C GLU A 158 33.26 5.83 17.02
N ASP A 159 33.86 6.89 16.49
CA ASP A 159 35.16 6.92 15.84
C ASP A 159 36.16 6.20 16.75
N HIS A 160 36.40 4.91 16.48
CA HIS A 160 37.44 4.15 17.15
C HIS A 160 38.76 4.64 16.55
N LEU A 161 39.16 5.84 17.00
CA LEU A 161 40.51 6.37 16.84
C LEU A 161 41.46 5.32 17.45
N GLU A 162 42.03 4.49 16.58
CA GLU A 162 43.16 3.67 16.96
C GLU A 162 44.25 4.60 17.50
N PRO A 163 44.79 4.37 18.71
CA PRO A 163 45.96 5.12 19.15
C PRO A 163 47.12 4.73 18.26
N VAL A 164 47.52 5.66 17.38
CA VAL A 164 48.80 5.61 16.67
C VAL A 164 49.90 5.54 17.73
N THR A 165 50.43 4.34 17.96
CA THR A 165 51.67 4.13 18.69
C THR A 165 52.83 4.53 17.77
N GLU A 166 53.52 5.61 18.12
CA GLU A 166 54.90 5.88 17.68
C GLU A 166 55.78 6.20 18.89
#